data_AF-A0AAJ6P336-F1
#
_entry.id   AF-A0AAJ6P336-F1
#
_cell.length_a   1.000
_cell.length_b   1.000
_cell.length_c   1.000
_cell.angle_alpha   90.00
_cell.angle_beta   90.00
_cell.angle_gamma   90.00
#
_symmetry.space_group_name_H-M   'P 1'
#
loop_
_entity.id
_entity.type
_entity.pdbx_description
1 polymer ?
#
loop_
_entity_poly.entity_id
_entity_poly.type
_entity_poly.pdbx_seq_one_letter_code
_entity_poly.pdbx_strand_id
1 'polypeptide(L)'
;MLTSCYKNLNTEIPEDKIIISEVIPNDEYETVLTNFAPYMEIDNLLPFLVAMGENQVFCIGYGVKNYGLIYYYDMDFGCFELEGDNLEHFLLKLT
;
A
#
# COMPACT_ATOMS: atom_id res chain seq x y z
N MET A 1 -8.32 4.79 -5.93
CA MET A 1 -9.07 4.08 -4.89
C MET A 1 -9.86 5.07 -4.04
N LEU A 2 -11.13 4.80 -3.77
CA LEU A 2 -11.89 5.54 -2.77
C LEU A 2 -11.50 5.04 -1.37
N THR A 3 -11.13 5.94 -0.46
CA THR A 3 -10.78 5.55 0.91
C THR A 3 -11.99 4.98 1.65
N SER A 4 -13.21 5.41 1.28
CA SER A 4 -14.47 4.86 1.80
C SER A 4 -14.66 3.35 1.57
N CYS A 5 -13.91 2.73 0.66
CA CYS A 5 -13.87 1.27 0.50
C CYS A 5 -13.17 0.55 1.67
N TYR A 6 -12.44 1.29 2.51
CA TYR A 6 -11.66 0.76 3.63
C TYR A 6 -11.87 1.66 4.85
N LYS A 7 -12.61 1.16 5.83
CA LYS A 7 -13.03 1.91 7.01
C LYS A 7 -11.84 2.49 7.76
N ASN A 8 -10.77 1.70 7.93
CA ASN A 8 -9.57 2.13 8.67
C ASN A 8 -8.84 3.28 7.97
N LEU A 9 -8.74 3.25 6.64
CA LEU A 9 -8.17 4.38 5.91
C LEU A 9 -9.06 5.61 6.00
N ASN A 10 -10.36 5.45 5.77
CA ASN A 10 -11.31 6.56 5.74
C ASN A 10 -11.44 7.31 7.08
N THR A 11 -11.02 6.70 8.20
CA THR A 11 -11.02 7.35 9.51
C THR A 11 -9.70 8.06 9.83
N GLU A 12 -8.59 7.57 9.29
CA GLU A 12 -7.24 7.99 9.68
C GLU A 12 -6.64 8.98 8.67
N ILE A 13 -7.10 8.93 7.42
CA ILE A 13 -6.59 9.72 6.31
C ILE A 13 -7.64 10.74 5.88
N PRO A 14 -7.30 12.04 5.80
CA PRO A 14 -8.26 13.09 5.46
C PRO A 14 -8.69 13.06 3.99
N GLU A 15 -7.95 12.36 3.13
CA GLU A 15 -8.25 12.22 1.70
C GLU A 15 -9.43 11.27 1.45
N ASP A 16 -10.44 11.74 0.72
CA ASP A 16 -11.57 10.92 0.26
C ASP A 16 -11.16 9.92 -0.85
N LYS A 17 -10.01 10.16 -1.49
CA LYS A 17 -9.52 9.36 -2.61
C LYS A 17 -8.00 9.33 -2.64
N ILE A 18 -7.46 8.12 -2.74
CA ILE A 18 -6.04 7.89 -3.05
C ILE A 18 -5.92 7.61 -4.54
N ILE A 19 -5.08 8.36 -5.23
CA ILE A 19 -4.82 8.18 -6.66
C ILE A 19 -3.62 7.24 -6.78
N ILE A 20 -3.76 6.15 -7.53
CA ILE A 20 -2.62 5.30 -7.91
C ILE A 20 -1.98 5.97 -9.12
N SER A 21 -0.70 6.34 -9.02
CA SER A 21 0.03 6.95 -10.14
C SER A 21 0.52 5.88 -11.10
N GLU A 22 1.18 4.84 -10.58
CA GLU A 22 1.81 3.81 -11.39
C GLU A 22 2.03 2.49 -10.66
N VAL A 23 2.26 1.45 -11.45
CA VAL A 23 2.91 0.22 -10.98
C VAL A 23 4.40 0.49 -10.94
N ILE A 24 5.06 0.13 -9.84
CA ILE A 24 6.50 0.39 -9.67
C ILE A 24 7.27 -0.27 -10.84
N PRO A 25 7.97 0.52 -11.67
CA PRO A 25 8.78 -0.01 -12.75
C PRO A 25 9.93 -0.87 -12.22
N ASN A 26 10.33 -1.92 -12.95
CA ASN A 26 11.41 -2.81 -12.52
C ASN A 26 12.76 -2.07 -12.31
N ASP A 27 13.02 -1.04 -13.12
CA ASP A 27 14.23 -0.20 -13.04
C ASP A 27 14.22 0.78 -11.87
N GLU A 28 13.06 1.04 -11.27
CA GLU A 28 12.89 1.90 -10.10
C GLU A 28 12.67 1.11 -8.80
N TYR A 29 12.33 -0.17 -8.91
CA TYR A 29 11.93 -1.02 -7.79
C TYR A 29 12.94 -1.05 -6.65
N GLU A 30 14.23 -1.22 -6.95
CA GLU A 30 15.30 -1.22 -5.93
C GLU A 30 15.40 0.12 -5.20
N THR A 31 15.18 1.24 -5.91
CA THR A 31 15.19 2.57 -5.31
C THR A 31 14.00 2.75 -4.37
N VAL A 32 12.80 2.38 -4.80
CA VAL A 32 11.60 2.43 -3.96
C VAL A 32 11.77 1.52 -2.74
N LEU A 33 12.19 0.27 -2.95
CA LEU A 33 12.43 -0.68 -1.86
C LEU A 33 13.44 -0.11 -0.87
N THR A 34 14.54 0.48 -1.31
CA THR A 34 15.55 1.08 -0.42
C THR A 34 14.98 2.23 0.41
N ASN A 35 14.12 3.06 -0.17
CA ASN A 35 13.52 4.19 0.52
C ASN A 35 12.52 3.76 1.61
N PHE A 36 11.79 2.66 1.38
CA PHE A 36 10.72 2.20 2.27
C PHE A 36 11.14 1.03 3.20
N ALA A 37 12.17 0.26 2.85
CA ALA A 37 12.60 -0.93 3.59
C ALA A 37 12.83 -0.68 5.09
N PRO A 38 13.47 0.42 5.54
CA PRO A 38 13.66 0.69 6.97
C PRO A 38 12.36 0.71 7.78
N TYR A 39 11.24 0.97 7.12
CA TYR A 39 9.94 1.09 7.75
C TYR A 39 9.04 -0.13 7.53
N MET A 40 9.31 -0.94 6.51
CA MET A 40 8.44 -2.06 6.07
C MET A 40 8.97 -3.44 6.44
N GLU A 41 10.27 -3.59 6.69
CA GLU A 41 10.86 -4.88 7.06
C GLU A 41 10.25 -5.46 8.33
N ILE A 42 9.88 -4.61 9.30
CA ILE A 42 9.25 -5.02 10.56
C ILE A 42 7.92 -5.74 10.31
N ASP A 43 7.18 -5.29 9.29
CA ASP A 43 5.85 -5.78 8.96
C ASP A 43 5.86 -6.82 7.83
N ASN A 44 7.03 -7.19 7.31
CA ASN A 44 7.20 -8.06 6.14
C ASN A 44 6.35 -7.60 4.95
N LEU A 45 6.56 -6.37 4.50
CA LEU A 45 5.85 -5.79 3.36
C LEU A 45 6.79 -5.52 2.18
N LEU A 46 6.26 -5.65 0.96
CA LEU A 46 6.94 -5.27 -0.27
C LEU A 46 6.06 -4.29 -1.07
N PRO A 47 6.59 -3.13 -1.49
CA PRO A 47 5.81 -2.17 -2.27
C PRO A 47 5.60 -2.68 -3.71
N PHE A 48 4.45 -2.38 -4.32
CA PHE A 48 4.18 -2.75 -5.72
C PHE A 48 3.44 -1.67 -6.54
N LEU A 49 2.79 -0.70 -5.89
CA LEU A 49 2.21 0.48 -6.55
C LEU A 49 2.63 1.75 -5.83
N VAL A 50 2.77 2.83 -6.60
CA VAL A 50 2.96 4.19 -6.08
C VAL A 50 1.60 4.89 -6.05
N ALA A 51 1.27 5.51 -4.91
CA ALA A 51 0.17 6.46 -4.84
C ALA A 51 0.67 7.85 -5.21
N MET A 52 -0.21 8.77 -5.58
CA MET A 52 0.16 10.10 -6.06
C MET A 52 0.87 10.92 -4.97
N GLY A 53 2.21 10.90 -5.01
CA GLY A 53 3.13 11.47 -4.01
C GLY A 53 4.39 10.60 -3.91
N GLU A 54 5.49 11.11 -3.35
CA GLU A 54 6.74 10.34 -3.21
C GLU A 54 6.77 9.44 -1.96
N ASN A 55 5.79 9.60 -1.06
CA ASN A 55 5.83 9.04 0.30
C ASN A 55 4.75 7.98 0.57
N GLN A 56 4.07 7.51 -0.48
CA GLN A 56 2.87 6.68 -0.35
C GLN A 56 2.90 5.52 -1.34
N VAL A 57 2.74 4.31 -0.84
CA VAL A 57 2.77 3.10 -1.66
C VAL A 57 1.73 2.09 -1.22
N PHE A 58 1.31 1.24 -2.14
CA PHE A 58 0.60 0.01 -1.80
C PHE A 58 1.58 -1.14 -1.72
N CYS A 59 1.42 -1.97 -0.69
CA CYS A 59 2.32 -3.07 -0.38
C CYS A 59 1.59 -4.40 -0.29
N ILE A 60 2.32 -5.47 -0.55
CA ILE A 60 1.86 -6.85 -0.35
C ILE A 60 2.65 -7.50 0.79
N GLY A 61 1.95 -8.18 1.69
CA GLY A 61 2.56 -8.90 2.80
C GLY A 61 3.23 -10.20 2.37
N TYR A 62 4.36 -10.51 3.00
CA TYR A 62 5.08 -11.77 2.84
C TYR A 62 5.36 -12.45 4.18
N GLY A 63 5.60 -13.76 4.15
CA GLY A 63 5.78 -14.54 5.37
C GLY A 63 4.45 -15.00 5.99
N VAL A 64 4.51 -15.72 7.11
CA VAL A 64 3.40 -16.57 7.58
C VAL A 64 2.18 -15.79 8.06
N LYS A 65 2.35 -14.55 8.53
CA LYS A 65 1.29 -13.79 9.22
C LYS A 65 0.35 -13.01 8.28
N ASN A 66 0.88 -12.49 7.18
CA ASN A 66 0.19 -11.55 6.30
C ASN A 66 0.38 -11.89 4.81
N TYR A 67 0.72 -13.15 4.50
CA TYR A 67 0.99 -13.58 3.14
C TYR A 67 -0.14 -13.19 2.17
N GLY A 68 0.20 -12.36 1.18
CA GLY A 68 -0.69 -11.96 0.11
C GLY A 68 -1.74 -10.91 0.48
N LEU A 69 -1.72 -10.39 1.71
CA LEU A 69 -2.59 -9.30 2.13
C LEU A 69 -2.07 -7.96 1.60
N ILE A 70 -3.00 -7.05 1.25
CA ILE A 70 -2.67 -5.73 0.72
C ILE A 70 -2.72 -4.69 1.83
N TYR A 71 -1.74 -3.79 1.79
CA TYR A 71 -1.57 -2.68 2.71
C TYR A 71 -1.46 -1.38 1.93
N TYR A 72 -1.94 -0.29 2.51
CA TYR A 72 -1.58 1.06 2.12
C TYR A 72 -0.57 1.58 3.15
N TYR A 73 0.55 2.11 2.66
CA TYR A 73 1.60 2.67 3.49
C TYR A 73 1.81 4.14 3.13
N ASP A 74 1.82 4.97 4.16
CA ASP A 74 2.06 6.40 4.08
C ASP A 74 3.10 6.77 5.14
N MET A 75 4.14 7.51 4.76
CA MET A 75 5.20 7.88 5.71
C MET A 75 4.71 8.79 6.85
N ASP A 76 3.64 9.56 6.64
CA ASP A 76 3.10 10.48 7.64
C ASP A 76 2.07 9.82 8.56
N PHE A 77 1.28 8.89 8.02
CA PHE A 77 0.16 8.26 8.73
C PHE A 77 0.41 6.80 9.16
N GLY A 78 1.38 6.14 8.55
CA GLY A 78 1.78 4.77 8.87
C GLY A 78 1.20 3.71 7.92
N CYS A 79 1.05 2.49 8.44
CA CYS A 79 0.68 1.30 7.67
C CYS A 79 -0.76 0.87 7.98
N PHE A 80 -1.55 0.66 6.94
CA PHE A 80 -2.97 0.32 7.03
C PHE A 80 -3.27 -0.95 6.23
N GLU A 81 -3.70 -2.01 6.90
CA GLU A 81 -4.22 -3.21 6.23
C GLU A 81 -5.55 -2.92 5.55
N LEU A 82 -5.69 -3.35 4.31
CA LEU A 82 -6.87 -3.12 3.47
C LEU A 82 -7.97 -4.17 3.70
N GLU A 83 -8.45 -4.26 4.95
CA GLU A 83 -9.59 -5.11 5.35
C GLU A 83 -9.49 -6.59 4.92
N GLY A 84 -8.27 -7.16 4.93
CA GLY A 84 -8.03 -8.55 4.53
C GLY A 84 -8.06 -8.77 3.01
N ASP A 85 -8.00 -7.71 2.21
CA ASP A 85 -7.90 -7.85 0.76
C ASP A 85 -6.62 -8.55 0.35
N ASN A 86 -6.76 -9.47 -0.59
CA ASN A 86 -5.67 -9.94 -1.42
C ASN A 86 -5.65 -9.13 -2.74
N LEU A 87 -4.69 -9.43 -3.62
CA LEU A 87 -4.56 -8.70 -4.87
C LEU A 87 -5.84 -8.71 -5.73
N GLU A 88 -6.56 -9.83 -5.80
CA GLU A 88 -7.79 -9.94 -6.60
C GLU A 88 -8.91 -9.05 -6.03
N HIS A 89 -9.17 -9.13 -4.72
CA HIS A 89 -10.18 -8.30 -4.05
C HIS A 89 -9.84 -6.81 -4.15
N PHE A 90 -8.57 -6.47 -3.99
CA PHE A 90 -8.08 -5.10 -4.13
C PHE A 90 -8.36 -4.55 -5.52
N LEU A 91 -8.02 -5.31 -6.57
CA LEU A 91 -8.23 -4.88 -7.96
C LEU A 91 -9.72 -4.71 -8.31
N LEU A 92 -10.61 -5.54 -7.76
CA LEU A 92 -12.07 -5.40 -7.93
C LEU A 92 -12.63 -4.09 -7.35
N LYS A 93 -11.95 -3.48 -6.37
CA LYS A 93 -12.35 -2.19 -5.77
C LYS A 93 -11.72 -0.98 -6.49
N LEU A 94 -10.88 -1.20 -7.51
CA LEU A 94 -10.31 -0.13 -8.31
C LEU A 94 -11.19 0.30 -9.50
N THR A 95 -12.17 -0.52 -9.88
CA THR A 95 -13.18 -0.24 -10.91
C THR A 95 -14.32 0.61 -10.38
#